data_AF-A0A967PFT1-F1
#
_entry.id   AF-A0A967PFT1-F1
#
_cell.length_a   1.000
_cell.length_b   1.000
_cell.length_c   1.000
_cell.angle_alpha   90.00
_cell.angle_beta   90.00
_cell.angle_gamma   90.00
#
_symmetry.space_group_name_H-M   'P 1'
#
loop_
_entity.id
_entity.type
_entity.pdbx_description
1 polymer ?
#
loop_
_entity_poly.entity_id
_entity_poly.type
_entity_poly.pdbx_seq_one_letter_code
_entity_poly.pdbx_strand_id
1 'polypeptide(L)'
;MVFTGRAALLAVAGALVVAVVASPVGVVAVSGAVLALALVDIAAAGAIKPLRFERSGDTSVRLGGTASVALTVTNPGRRVRGALRD
;
A
#
# COMPACT_ATOMS: atom_id res chain seq x y z
N MET A 1 3.08 2.17 1.46
CA MET A 1 2.40 2.32 0.16
C MET A 1 2.83 1.15 -0.68
N VAL A 2 1.92 0.62 -1.51
CA VAL A 2 2.20 -0.56 -2.36
C VAL A 2 3.22 -0.24 -3.44
N PHE A 3 3.24 1.01 -3.92
CA PHE A 3 4.30 1.55 -4.77
C PHE A 3 5.03 2.66 -4.04
N THR A 4 6.36 2.65 -4.09
CA THR A 4 7.18 3.75 -3.60
C THR A 4 7.54 4.72 -4.74
N GLY A 5 7.93 5.95 -4.39
CA GLY A 5 8.46 6.90 -5.38
C GLY A 5 9.71 6.40 -6.11
N ARG A 6 10.38 5.35 -5.59
CA ARG A 6 11.56 4.73 -6.21
C ARG A 6 11.21 4.03 -7.52
N ALA A 7 10.07 3.34 -7.59
CA ALA A 7 9.60 2.70 -8.82
C ALA A 7 9.31 3.72 -9.92
N ALA A 8 8.66 4.84 -9.56
CA ALA A 8 8.41 5.94 -10.50
C ALA A 8 9.72 6.61 -10.97
N LEU A 9 10.67 6.86 -10.06
CA LEU A 9 11.98 7.42 -10.39
C LEU A 9 12.75 6.50 -11.35
N LEU A 10 12.78 5.19 -11.06
CA LEU A 10 13.43 4.20 -11.91
C LEU A 10 12.78 4.13 -13.30
N ALA A 11 11.45 4.20 -13.37
CA ALA A 11 10.73 4.20 -14.64
C ALA A 11 11.06 5.44 -15.50
N VAL A 12 11.09 6.63 -14.89
CA VAL A 12 11.47 7.87 -15.60
C VAL A 12 12.92 7.80 -16.08
N ALA A 13 13.86 7.43 -15.20
CA ALA A 13 15.26 7.30 -15.58
C ALA A 13 15.46 6.25 -16.68
N GLY A 14 14.80 5.10 -16.56
CA GLY A 14 14.83 4.04 -17.55
C GLY A 14 14.22 4.44 -18.89
N ALA A 15 13.13 5.22 -18.89
CA ALA A 15 12.54 5.74 -20.13
C ALA A 15 13.50 6.66 -20.89
N LEU A 16 14.28 7.49 -20.18
CA LEU A 16 15.33 8.30 -20.80
C LEU A 16 16.42 7.42 -21.45
N VAL A 17 16.85 6.37 -20.76
CA VAL A 17 17.83 5.41 -21.31
C VAL A 17 17.28 4.72 -22.56
N VAL A 18 16.04 4.25 -22.51
CA VAL A 18 15.38 3.60 -23.65
C VAL A 18 15.26 4.54 -24.85
N ALA A 19 14.90 5.81 -24.62
CA ALA A 19 14.77 6.80 -25.68
C ALA A 19 16.10 7.08 -26.39
N VAL A 20 17.22 7.06 -25.67
CA VAL A 20 18.56 7.27 -26.24
C VAL A 20 19.09 6.02 -26.95
N VAL A 21 18.92 4.84 -26.36
CA VAL A 21 19.47 3.59 -26.91
C VAL A 21 18.60 3.02 -28.04
N ALA A 22 17.30 3.31 -28.04
CA ALA A 22 16.35 2.89 -29.07
C ALA A 22 16.41 1.39 -29.42
N SER A 23 16.60 0.53 -28.41
CA SER A 23 16.74 -0.92 -28.58
C SER A 23 15.61 -1.69 -27.89
N PRO A 24 15.04 -2.75 -28.53
CA PRO A 24 14.07 -3.64 -27.89
C PRO A 24 14.59 -4.29 -26.61
N VAL A 25 15.89 -4.62 -26.56
CA VAL A 25 16.53 -5.21 -25.37
C VAL A 25 16.55 -4.20 -24.22
N GLY A 26 16.80 -2.92 -24.52
CA GLY A 26 16.74 -1.85 -23.52
C GLY A 26 15.34 -1.69 -22.93
N VAL A 27 14.30 -1.77 -23.77
CA VAL A 27 12.90 -1.71 -23.32
C VAL A 27 12.59 -2.86 -22.35
N VAL A 28 12.95 -4.09 -22.71
CA VAL A 28 12.70 -5.28 -21.87
C VAL A 28 13.47 -5.19 -20.56
N ALA A 29 14.75 -4.79 -20.59
CA ALA A 29 15.58 -4.71 -19.39
C ALA A 29 15.05 -3.65 -18.40
N VAL A 30 14.71 -2.45 -18.88
CA VAL A 30 14.14 -1.39 -18.02
C VAL A 30 12.79 -1.78 -17.47
N SER A 31 11.91 -2.33 -18.31
CA SER A 31 10.58 -2.80 -17.87
C SER A 31 10.71 -3.90 -16.81
N GLY A 32 11.62 -4.85 -17.02
CA GLY A 32 11.92 -5.90 -16.06
C GLY A 32 12.44 -5.36 -14.73
N ALA A 33 13.34 -4.37 -14.75
CA ALA A 33 13.85 -3.74 -13.53
C ALA A 33 12.75 -3.00 -12.73
N VAL A 34 11.87 -2.26 -13.43
CA VAL A 34 10.72 -1.59 -12.81
C VAL A 34 9.74 -2.60 -12.21
N LEU A 35 9.43 -3.68 -12.95
CA LEU A 35 8.57 -4.75 -12.46
C LEU A 35 9.17 -5.44 -11.23
N ALA A 36 10.47 -5.75 -11.24
CA ALA A 36 11.15 -6.36 -10.10
C ALA A 36 11.06 -5.46 -8.86
N LEU A 37 11.30 -4.16 -9.00
CA LEU A 37 11.18 -3.21 -7.89
C LEU A 37 9.73 -3.08 -7.39
N ALA A 38 8.75 -3.07 -8.29
CA ALA A 38 7.34 -3.07 -7.93
C ALA A 38 6.96 -4.31 -7.10
N LEU A 39 7.45 -5.50 -7.48
CA LEU A 39 7.22 -6.74 -6.73
C LEU A 39 7.84 -6.68 -5.34
N VAL A 40 9.04 -6.11 -5.21
CA VAL A 40 9.67 -5.87 -3.90
C VAL A 40 8.84 -4.93 -3.03
N ASP A 41 8.34 -3.82 -3.60
CA ASP A 41 7.49 -2.88 -2.88
C ASP A 41 6.17 -3.54 -2.42
N ILE A 42 5.54 -4.35 -3.28
CA ILE A 42 4.35 -5.14 -2.94
C ILE A 42 4.64 -6.12 -1.81
N ALA A 43 5.73 -6.89 -1.89
CA ALA A 43 6.10 -7.87 -0.88
C ALA A 43 6.47 -7.22 0.48
N ALA A 44 7.03 -6.02 0.45
CA ALA A 44 7.38 -5.25 1.65
C ALA A 44 6.16 -4.56 2.29
N ALA A 45 5.08 -4.33 1.54
CA ALA A 45 3.89 -3.67 2.03
C ALA A 45 3.16 -4.51 3.10
N GLY A 46 2.60 -3.83 4.11
CA GLY A 46 1.76 -4.48 5.11
C GLY A 46 0.45 -5.00 4.50
N ALA A 47 0.13 -6.27 4.77
CA ALA A 47 -1.10 -6.88 4.30
C ALA A 47 -2.32 -6.34 5.09
N ILE A 48 -3.35 -5.90 4.38
CA ILE A 48 -4.59 -5.36 4.98
C ILE A 48 -5.59 -6.49 5.28
N LYS A 49 -5.63 -7.53 4.44
CA LYS A 49 -6.54 -8.69 4.58
C LYS A 49 -6.49 -9.39 5.95
N PRO A 50 -5.32 -9.59 6.61
CA PRO A 50 -5.27 -10.26 7.90
C PRO A 50 -5.53 -9.32 9.09
N LEU A 51 -5.81 -8.03 8.88
CA LEU A 51 -6.23 -7.13 9.96
C LEU A 51 -7.54 -7.63 10.57
N ARG A 52 -7.62 -7.60 11.90
CA ARG A 52 -8.82 -7.98 12.63
C ARG A 52 -9.40 -6.75 13.30
N PHE A 53 -10.72 -6.61 13.23
CA PHE A 53 -11.46 -5.48 13.76
C PHE A 53 -12.47 -6.00 14.78
N GLU A 54 -12.49 -5.39 15.96
CA GLU A 54 -13.44 -5.71 17.02
C GLU A 54 -14.05 -4.42 17.54
N ARG A 55 -15.38 -4.31 17.49
CA ARG A 55 -16.12 -3.17 18.01
C ARG A 55 -16.73 -3.55 19.36
N SER A 56 -16.61 -2.68 20.35
CA SER A 56 -17.20 -2.83 21.67
C SER A 56 -17.76 -1.51 22.19
N GLY A 57 -18.47 -1.56 23.31
CA GLY A 57 -19.14 -0.40 23.90
C GLY A 57 -20.64 -0.37 23.64
N ASP A 58 -21.21 0.83 23.67
CA ASP A 58 -22.66 1.03 23.62
C ASP A 58 -23.24 0.62 22.25
N THR A 59 -24.27 -0.22 22.28
CA THR A 59 -25.01 -0.66 21.07
C THR A 59 -26.33 0.08 20.87
N SER A 60 -26.78 0.83 21.89
CA SER A 60 -27.98 1.67 21.82
C SER A 60 -27.84 2.85 22.78
N VAL A 61 -28.41 3.99 22.40
CA VAL A 61 -28.50 5.17 23.26
C VAL A 61 -29.82 5.89 22.99
N ARG A 62 -30.37 6.56 24.01
CA ARG A 62 -31.56 7.40 23.84
C ARG A 62 -31.22 8.65 23.03
N LEU A 63 -32.23 9.23 22.40
CA LEU A 63 -32.08 10.49 21.67
C LEU A 63 -31.53 11.58 22.61
N GLY A 64 -30.47 12.26 22.19
CA GLY A 64 -29.75 13.26 22.97
C GLY A 64 -28.74 12.69 23.98
N GLY A 65 -28.62 11.37 24.11
CA GLY A 65 -27.60 10.73 24.92
C GLY A 65 -26.26 10.56 24.18
N THR A 66 -25.19 10.34 24.95
CA THR A 66 -23.84 10.03 24.40
C THR A 66 -23.61 8.53 24.45
N ALA A 67 -23.11 7.95 23.36
CA ALA A 67 -22.66 6.57 23.27
C ALA A 67 -21.12 6.53 23.22
N SER A 68 -20.52 5.64 24.00
CA SER A 68 -19.08 5.36 23.95
C SER A 68 -18.85 4.05 23.22
N VAL A 69 -18.13 4.11 22.11
CA VAL A 69 -17.78 2.94 21.28
C VAL A 69 -16.27 2.88 21.13
N ALA A 70 -15.72 1.67 21.15
CA ALA A 70 -14.32 1.41 20.89
C ALA A 70 -14.17 0.49 19.68
N LEU A 71 -13.22 0.81 18.81
CA LEU A 71 -12.80 -0.04 17.69
C LEU A 71 -11.35 -0.46 17.92
N THR A 72 -11.14 -1.75 18.19
CA THR A 72 -9.82 -2.36 18.33
C THR A 72 -9.37 -2.89 16.97
N VAL A 73 -8.18 -2.47 16.53
CA VAL A 73 -7.55 -2.95 15.29
C VAL A 73 -6.31 -3.78 15.63
N THR A 74 -6.38 -5.07 15.35
CA THR A 74 -5.27 -6.00 15.56
C THR A 74 -4.55 -6.24 14.24
N ASN A 75 -3.25 -5.93 14.21
CA ASN A 75 -2.38 -6.17 13.07
C ASN A 75 -1.36 -7.28 13.39
N PRO A 76 -1.55 -8.52 12.89
CA PRO A 76 -0.62 -9.63 13.15
C PRO A 76 0.62 -9.61 12.25
N GLY A 77 0.71 -8.66 11.31
CA GLY A 77 1.75 -8.63 10.29
C GLY A 77 2.60 -7.37 10.32
N ARG A 78 3.11 -6.99 9.15
CA ARG A 78 3.89 -5.75 8.98
C ARG A 78 3.01 -4.52 9.20
N ARG A 79 3.64 -3.40 9.56
CA ARG A 79 2.94 -2.12 9.77
C ARG A 79 2.12 -1.71 8.55
N VAL A 80 0.84 -1.44 8.78
CA VAL A 80 -0.09 -0.86 7.80
C VAL A 80 -0.27 0.63 8.10
N ARG A 81 -0.44 1.43 7.04
CA ARG A 81 -0.79 2.86 7.14
C ARG A 81 -1.97 3.11 6.21
N GLY A 82 -3.00 3.79 6.70
CA GLY A 82 -4.21 4.10 5.94
C GLY A 82 -5.19 4.91 6.78
N ALA A 83 -6.34 5.26 6.19
CA ALA A 83 -7.46 5.85 6.90
C ALA A 83 -8.40 4.73 7.38
N LEU A 84 -8.88 4.86 8.60
CA LEU A 84 -9.88 3.98 9.19
C LEU A 84 -11.17 4.78 9.41
N ARG A 85 -12.31 4.19 9.06
CA ARG A 85 -13.62 4.77 9.29
C ARG A 85 -14.47 3.76 10.03
N ASP A 86 -15.06 4.21 11.14
CA ASP A 86 -15.98 3.46 12.00
C ASP A 86 -17.39 4.07 11.90
#